data_AF-A0A2W7R0G0-F1
#
_entry.id   AF-A0A2W7R0G0-F1
#
_cell.length_a   1.000
_cell.length_b   1.000
_cell.length_c   1.000
_cell.angle_alpha   90.00
_cell.angle_beta   90.00
_cell.angle_gamma   90.00
#
_symmetry.space_group_name_H-M   'P 1'
#
loop_
_entity.id
_entity.type
_entity.pdbx_description
1 polymer ?
#
loop_
_entity_poly.entity_id
_entity_poly.type
_entity_poly.pdbx_seq_one_letter_code
_entity_poly.pdbx_strand_id
1 'polypeptide(L)' 'MLGRVGLPEMLIIATVLLVLFGRGKVSTMMGEVGKGIAAFRKGVKDGAAEEAPDPLPAPQLIEKA' A
#
# COMPACT_ATOMS: atom_id res chain seq x y z
N MET A 1 -14.48 -20.40 25.73
CA MET A 1 -13.79 -19.24 26.32
C MET A 1 -12.54 -18.85 25.50
N LEU A 2 -12.72 -18.49 24.22
CA LEU A 2 -11.62 -18.15 23.30
C LEU A 2 -11.94 -16.95 22.39
N GLY A 3 -13.10 -16.30 22.56
CA GLY A 3 -13.58 -15.22 21.67
C GLY A 3 -13.04 -13.82 21.99
N ARG A 4 -12.08 -13.69 22.90
CA ARG A 4 -11.51 -12.38 23.29
C ARG A 4 -9.98 -12.30 23.21
N VAL A 5 -9.29 -13.30 22.65
CA VAL A 5 -7.81 -13.45 22.73
C VAL A 5 -7.05 -12.87 21.53
N GLY A 6 -7.72 -12.11 20.66
CA GLY A 6 -7.10 -11.59 19.43
C GLY A 6 -6.79 -10.10 19.48
N LEU A 7 -7.79 -9.33 19.90
CA LEU A 7 -7.75 -7.87 19.86
C LEU A 7 -7.06 -7.25 21.10
N PRO A 8 -7.32 -7.70 22.35
CA PRO A 8 -6.64 -7.15 23.52
C PRO A 8 -5.17 -7.57 23.63
N GLU A 9 -4.79 -8.81 23.29
CA GLU A 9 -3.38 -9.20 23.20
C GLU A 9 -2.58 -8.27 22.28
N MET A 10 -3.11 -7.95 21.11
CA MET A 10 -2.40 -7.10 20.14
C MET A 10 -2.28 -5.65 20.62
N LEU A 11 -3.27 -5.14 21.36
CA LEU A 11 -3.21 -3.82 22.02
C LEU A 11 -2.13 -3.78 23.11
N ILE A 12 -2.00 -4.85 23.90
CA ILE A 12 -0.97 -4.94 24.95
C ILE A 12 0.42 -4.93 24.31
N ILE A 13 0.64 -5.75 23.27
CA ILE A 13 1.92 -5.80 22.55
C ILE A 13 2.26 -4.43 21.94
N ALA A 14 1.32 -3.79 21.26
CA ALA A 14 1.50 -2.46 20.68
C ALA A 14 1.85 -1.41 21.76
N THR A 15 1.20 -1.48 22.93
CA THR A 15 1.47 -0.58 24.06
C THR A 15 2.87 -0.79 24.63
N VAL A 16 3.29 -2.03 24.85
CA VAL A 16 4.63 -2.35 25.37
C VAL A 16 5.71 -1.84 24.41
N LEU A 17 5.55 -2.08 23.10
CA LEU A 17 6.48 -1.56 22.09
C LEU A 17 6.50 -0.03 22.05
N LEU A 18 5.33 0.62 22.14
CA LEU A 18 5.24 2.07 22.19
C LEU A 18 5.92 2.66 23.44
N VAL A 19 5.85 1.98 24.59
CA VAL A 19 6.53 2.40 25.83
C VAL A 19 8.05 2.23 25.70
N LEU A 20 8.54 1.10 25.16
CA LEU A 20 9.99 0.87 24.96
C LEU A 20 10.61 1.86 23.96
N PHE A 21 9.94 2.10 22.84
CA PHE A 21 10.47 2.94 21.77
C PHE A 21 10.15 4.43 21.99
N GLY A 22 9.12 4.74 22.77
CA GLY A 22 8.63 6.09 23.03
C GLY A 22 7.81 6.68 21.89
N ARG A 23 6.82 7.52 22.22
CA ARG A 23 5.89 8.16 21.26
C ARG A 23 6.60 8.94 20.15
N GLY A 24 7.73 9.58 20.46
CA GLY A 24 8.48 10.41 19.51
C GLY A 24 9.23 9.61 18.44
N LYS A 25 9.98 8.57 18.83
CA LYS A 25 10.78 7.79 17.86
C LYS A 25 9.93 6.93 16.94
N VAL A 26 8.84 6.37 17.46
CA VAL A 26 7.89 5.58 16.66
C VAL A 26 7.24 6.43 15.57
N SER A 27 6.84 7.67 15.88
CA SER A 27 6.18 8.55 14.90
C SER A 27 7.09 8.94 13.73
N THR A 28 8.36 9.26 14.01
CA THR A 28 9.33 9.62 12.96
C THR A 28 9.61 8.42 12.06
N MET A 29 9.85 7.24 12.65
CA MET A 29 10.09 6.02 11.87
C MET A 29 8.86 5.59 11.06
N MET A 30 7.66 5.69 11.62
CA MET A 30 6.43 5.37 10.90
C MET A 30 6.19 6.34 9.72
N GLY A 31 6.62 7.59 9.82
CA GLY A 31 6.56 8.57 8.74
C GLY A 31 7.49 8.24 7.57
N GLU A 32 8.73 7.85 7.85
CA GLU A 32 9.72 7.45 6.82
C GLU A 32 9.31 6.13 6.14
N VAL A 33 8.90 5.13 6.93
CA VAL A 33 8.40 3.85 6.43
C VAL A 33 7.09 4.04 5.64
N GLY A 34 6.19 4.91 6.11
CA GLY A 34 4.93 5.21 5.44
C GLY A 34 5.13 5.83 4.05
N LYS A 35 6.10 6.73 3.88
CA LYS A 35 6.48 7.29 2.57
C LYS A 35 7.04 6.22 1.63
N GLY A 36 7.89 5.32 2.15
CA GLY A 36 8.42 4.19 1.37
C GLY A 36 7.32 3.23 0.90
N ILE A 37 6.41 2.85 1.79
CA ILE A 37 5.25 2.01 1.45
C ILE A 37 4.33 2.73 0.46
N ALA A 38 4.07 4.02 0.62
CA ALA A 38 3.23 4.79 -0.30
C ALA A 38 3.83 4.86 -1.71
N ALA A 39 5.14 5.14 -1.82
CA ALA A 39 5.85 5.14 -3.10
C ALA A 39 5.86 3.74 -3.74
N PHE A 40 6.04 2.68 -2.95
CA PHE A 40 5.98 1.31 -3.42
C PHE A 40 4.59 0.94 -3.94
N ARG A 41 3.53 1.26 -3.19
CA ARG A 41 2.14 1.02 -3.64
C ARG A 41 1.79 1.83 -4.89
N LYS A 42 2.32 3.04 -5.03
CA LYS A 42 2.14 3.87 -6.23
C LYS A 42 2.85 3.24 -7.44
N GLY A 43 4.12 2.87 -7.30
CA GLY A 43 4.88 2.22 -8.37
C GLY A 43 4.26 0.89 -8.84
N VAL A 44 3.74 0.07 -7.92
CA VAL A 44 3.05 -1.19 -8.26
C VAL A 44 1.73 -0.94 -8.99
N LYS A 45 0.97 0.09 -8.61
CA LYS A 45 -0.29 0.44 -9.29
C LYS A 45 -0.04 1.03 -10.69
N ASP A 46 0.96 1.90 -10.82
CA ASP A 46 1.29 2.54 -12.08
C ASP A 46 1.80 1.48 -13.09
N GLY A 47 2.61 0.51 -12.65
CA GLY A 47 3.03 -0.62 -13.50
C GLY A 47 1.90 -1.59 -13.88
N ALA A 48 0.86 -1.73 -13.06
CA ALA A 48 -0.32 -2.53 -13.40
C ALA A 48 -1.31 -1.79 -14.33
N ALA A 49 -1.24 -0.46 -14.41
CA ALA A 49 -2.09 0.35 -15.28
C ALA A 49 -1.52 0.52 -16.69
N GLU A 50 -0.20 0.38 -16.85
CA GLU A 50 0.52 0.52 -18.13
C GLU A 50 0.42 -0.73 -19.03
N GLU A 51 -0.13 -1.84 -18.53
CA GLU A 51 -0.47 -3.04 -19.31
C GLU A 51 -1.86 -2.99 -19.97
N ALA A 52 -2.61 -1.88 -19.83
CA ALA A 52 -3.80 -1.70 -20.65
C ALA A 52 -3.34 -1.56 -22.12
N PRO A 53 -3.68 -2.52 -23.01
CA PRO A 53 -3.26 -2.44 -24.40
C PRO A 53 -3.84 -1.16 -24.97
N ASP A 54 -2.95 -0.28 -25.42
CA ASP A 54 -3.26 0.88 -26.26
C ASP A 54 -4.30 0.41 -27.28
N PRO A 55 -5.49 1.03 -27.37
CA PRO A 55 -6.49 0.60 -28.33
C PRO A 55 -5.85 0.66 -29.71
N LEU A 56 -5.58 -0.54 -30.25
CA LEU A 56 -4.95 -0.74 -31.54
C LEU A 56 -5.54 0.27 -32.53
N PRO A 57 -4.71 1.05 -33.25
CA PRO A 57 -5.21 2.02 -34.20
C PRO A 57 -6.20 1.31 -35.12
N ALA A 58 -7.46 1.75 -35.06
CA ALA A 58 -8.55 1.16 -35.82
C ALA A 58 -8.07 1.02 -37.28
N PRO A 59 -8.22 -0.17 -37.90
CA PRO A 59 -7.84 -0.35 -39.28
C PRO A 59 -8.56 0.72 -40.10
N GLN A 60 -7.81 1.68 -40.61
CA GLN A 60 -8.26 2.61 -41.64
C GLN A 60 -8.42 1.77 -42.91
N LEU A 61 -9.47 0.96 -42.96
CA LEU A 61 -9.94 0.30 -44.16
C LEU A 61 -10.51 1.43 -45.02
N ILE A 62 -9.62 1.98 -45.84
CA ILE A 62 -9.80 2.39 -47.23
C ILE A 62 -11.21 2.10 -47.77
N GLU A 63 -12.22 2.85 -47.34
CA GLU A 63 -13.50 2.95 -48.04
C GLU A 63 -13.30 3.88 -49.24
N LYS A 64 -12.53 3.36 -50.20
CA LYS A 64 -12.28 3.98 -51.49
C LYS A 64 -12.31 2.88 -52.55
N ALA A 65 -13.50 2.56 -53.05
CA ALA A 65 -13.73 1.95 -54.35
C ALA A 65 -15.19 2.08 -54.74
#